data_AF-J2W4I2-F1
#
_entry.id   AF-J2W4I2-F1
#
_cell.length_a   1.000
_cell.length_b   1.000
_cell.length_c   1.000
_cell.angle_alpha   90.00
_cell.angle_beta   90.00
_cell.angle_gamma   90.00
#
_symmetry.space_group_name_H-M   'P 1'
#
loop_
_entity.id
_entity.type
_entity.pdbx_description
1 polymer ?
#
loop_
_entity_poly.entity_id
_entity_poly.type
_entity_poly.pdbx_seq_one_letter_code
_entity_poly.pdbx_strand_id
1 'polypeptide(L)'
;MFVDYAVEPFYYERGVDFYKDGQNYAMASLLTMAGPTIFGEAAFDAMLAAFQHAAKAKTPEALMALVDAVRATRWQELPEALGPLAKYAAPECLAAIATPGVNTDAALVVLQSLINRMEVMAEGAYRVEHDQSKNLLTYHELLQRFIDHEQNVEFRQTEIAFLKFPLKLTEVTQIDSKTSPAVQLADVMIGAAIEAANTMTGLKSGGLDPDALMSLYADNQFIHMVPSLDFEEQRRFRQGTQASELIDYFSANFAGPSKV
;
A
#
# COMPACT_ATOMS: atom_id res chain seq x y z
N MET A 1 -4.17 3.86 -2.35
CA MET A 1 -5.31 3.92 -1.41
C MET A 1 -6.45 4.81 -1.87
N PHE A 2 -6.27 6.12 -2.09
CA PHE A 2 -7.36 6.97 -2.61
C PHE A 2 -7.97 6.35 -3.87
N VAL A 3 -7.13 6.06 -4.86
CA VAL A 3 -7.56 5.45 -6.12
C VAL A 3 -8.27 4.11 -5.89
N ASP A 4 -7.73 3.25 -5.02
CA ASP A 4 -8.30 1.91 -4.78
C ASP A 4 -9.69 1.93 -4.12
N TYR A 5 -10.02 2.96 -3.32
CA TYR A 5 -11.31 3.00 -2.61
C TYR A 5 -12.28 4.06 -3.14
N ALA A 6 -11.76 5.18 -3.65
CA ALA A 6 -12.56 6.32 -4.12
C ALA A 6 -12.83 6.30 -5.64
N VAL A 7 -12.10 5.48 -6.40
CA VAL A 7 -12.11 5.51 -7.87
C VAL A 7 -12.39 4.11 -8.43
N GLU A 8 -11.64 3.11 -8.00
CA GLU A 8 -11.70 1.76 -8.55
C GLU A 8 -13.10 1.11 -8.48
N PRO A 9 -13.87 1.20 -7.37
CA PRO A 9 -15.15 0.50 -7.27
C PRO A 9 -16.15 0.93 -8.34
N PHE A 10 -16.10 2.21 -8.75
CA PHE A 10 -16.91 2.73 -9.83
C PHE A 10 -16.63 2.04 -11.17
N TYR A 11 -15.37 1.74 -11.46
CA TYR A 11 -14.98 1.04 -12.69
C TYR A 11 -15.29 -0.45 -12.62
N TYR A 12 -15.08 -1.07 -11.46
CA TYR A 12 -15.42 -2.47 -11.22
C TYR A 12 -16.89 -2.77 -11.49
N GLU A 13 -17.81 -1.97 -10.93
CA GLU A 13 -19.26 -2.09 -11.15
C GLU A 13 -19.69 -1.89 -12.61
N ARG A 14 -18.78 -1.38 -13.45
CA ARG A 14 -18.98 -1.18 -14.89
C ARG A 14 -18.22 -2.19 -15.75
N GLY A 15 -17.68 -3.24 -15.13
CA GLY A 15 -16.96 -4.32 -15.82
C GLY A 15 -15.60 -3.88 -16.36
N VAL A 16 -15.00 -2.81 -15.82
CA VAL A 16 -13.67 -2.34 -16.19
C VAL A 16 -12.68 -2.76 -15.12
N ASP A 17 -11.73 -3.62 -15.50
CA ASP A 17 -10.61 -3.99 -14.65
C ASP A 17 -9.59 -2.85 -14.58
N PHE A 18 -9.67 -2.08 -13.50
CA PHE A 18 -8.84 -0.92 -13.22
C PHE A 18 -7.44 -1.29 -12.69
N TYR A 19 -7.23 -2.54 -12.30
CA TYR A 19 -5.91 -3.06 -11.92
C TYR A 19 -5.13 -3.62 -13.11
N LYS A 20 -5.81 -3.91 -14.22
CA LYS A 20 -5.20 -4.43 -15.45
C LYS A 20 -3.94 -3.66 -15.83
N ASP A 21 -2.84 -4.40 -15.99
CA ASP A 21 -1.52 -3.88 -16.35
C ASP A 21 -1.03 -2.72 -15.44
N GLY A 22 -1.50 -2.65 -14.19
CA GLY A 22 -1.06 -1.65 -13.20
C GLY A 22 -1.64 -0.24 -13.38
N GLN A 23 -2.80 -0.11 -14.03
CA GLN A 23 -3.45 1.18 -14.25
C GLN A 23 -3.71 1.97 -12.97
N ASN A 24 -4.02 1.30 -11.85
CA ASN A 24 -4.15 1.92 -10.55
C ASN A 24 -2.86 2.63 -10.08
N TYR A 25 -1.70 2.01 -10.28
CA TYR A 25 -0.40 2.60 -9.97
C TYR A 25 -0.06 3.77 -10.89
N ALA A 26 -0.40 3.66 -12.18
CA ALA A 26 -0.21 4.74 -13.14
C ALA A 26 -1.05 5.97 -12.74
N MET A 27 -2.32 5.77 -12.42
CA MET A 27 -3.20 6.84 -11.94
C MET A 27 -2.69 7.43 -10.62
N ALA A 28 -2.33 6.60 -9.65
CA ALA A 28 -1.79 7.10 -8.38
C ALA A 28 -0.51 7.91 -8.57
N SER A 29 0.39 7.49 -9.47
CA SER A 29 1.63 8.21 -9.77
C SER A 29 1.35 9.55 -10.45
N LEU A 30 0.45 9.58 -11.42
CA LEU A 30 0.01 10.82 -12.07
C LEU A 30 -0.58 11.80 -11.05
N LEU A 31 -1.49 11.33 -10.19
CA LEU A 31 -2.10 12.16 -9.15
C LEU A 31 -1.07 12.69 -8.14
N THR A 32 -0.07 11.88 -7.79
CA THR A 32 0.96 12.30 -6.83
C THR A 32 1.87 13.38 -7.43
N MET A 33 2.26 13.22 -8.69
CA MET A 33 3.25 14.10 -9.34
C MET A 33 2.63 15.35 -9.95
N ALA A 34 1.43 15.25 -10.50
CA ALA A 34 0.77 16.33 -11.24
C ALA A 34 -0.55 16.81 -10.60
N GLY A 35 -1.11 16.08 -9.64
CA GLY A 35 -2.37 16.41 -8.99
C GLY A 35 -2.42 17.82 -8.38
N PRO A 36 -1.41 18.27 -7.61
CA PRO A 36 -1.38 19.63 -7.07
C PRO A 36 -1.47 20.70 -8.17
N THR A 37 -0.78 20.50 -9.29
CA THR A 37 -0.80 21.43 -10.43
C THR A 37 -2.12 21.37 -11.20
N ILE A 38 -2.65 20.18 -11.47
CA ILE A 38 -3.88 19.99 -12.26
C ILE A 38 -5.09 20.48 -11.47
N PHE A 39 -5.24 20.06 -10.22
CA PHE A 39 -6.46 20.27 -9.43
C PHE A 39 -6.42 21.51 -8.53
N GLY A 40 -5.24 22.08 -8.32
CA GLY A 40 -4.97 23.18 -7.41
C GLY A 40 -4.48 22.65 -6.06
N GLU A 41 -3.25 22.98 -5.70
CA GLU A 41 -2.51 22.41 -4.55
C GLU A 41 -3.32 22.40 -3.26
N ALA A 42 -3.78 23.57 -2.81
CA ALA A 42 -4.57 23.67 -1.57
C ALA A 42 -5.88 22.87 -1.62
N ALA A 43 -6.54 22.80 -2.78
CA ALA A 43 -7.78 22.05 -2.94
C ALA A 43 -7.51 20.53 -2.98
N PHE A 44 -6.42 20.12 -3.62
CA PHE A 44 -5.98 18.73 -3.68
C PHE A 44 -5.55 18.20 -2.31
N ASP A 45 -4.79 19.00 -1.55
CA ASP A 45 -4.42 18.66 -0.17
C ASP A 45 -5.64 18.56 0.75
N ALA A 46 -6.59 19.49 0.62
CA ALA A 46 -7.84 19.44 1.36
C ALA A 46 -8.67 18.20 1.00
N MET A 47 -8.69 17.81 -0.29
CA MET A 47 -9.33 16.59 -0.75
C MET A 47 -8.69 15.33 -0.14
N LEU A 48 -7.36 15.24 -0.13
CA LEU A 48 -6.64 14.10 0.47
C LEU A 48 -6.86 14.03 1.99
N ALA A 49 -6.88 15.18 2.68
CA ALA A 49 -7.19 15.26 4.10
C ALA A 49 -8.64 14.83 4.39
N ALA A 50 -9.60 15.26 3.56
CA ALA A 50 -10.99 14.84 3.67
C ALA A 50 -11.15 13.32 3.43
N PHE A 51 -10.37 12.74 2.52
CA PHE A 51 -10.36 11.30 2.29
C PHE A 51 -9.85 10.53 3.51
N GLN A 52 -8.73 10.96 4.10
CA GLN A 52 -8.22 10.36 5.33
C GLN A 52 -9.23 10.47 6.48
N HIS A 53 -9.90 11.62 6.61
CA HIS A 53 -10.94 11.80 7.62
C HIS A 53 -12.14 10.88 7.37
N ALA A 54 -12.62 10.79 6.13
CA ALA A 54 -13.74 9.93 5.75
C ALA A 54 -13.42 8.45 5.99
N ALA A 55 -12.24 7.99 5.60
CA ALA A 55 -11.78 6.62 5.86
C ALA A 55 -11.62 6.34 7.37
N LYS A 56 -11.32 7.33 8.19
CA LYS A 56 -11.22 7.17 9.65
C LYS A 56 -12.59 7.18 10.34
N ALA A 57 -13.41 8.20 10.07
CA ALA A 57 -14.67 8.45 10.75
C ALA A 57 -15.81 7.58 10.22
N LYS A 58 -15.84 7.31 8.91
CA LYS A 58 -16.83 6.49 8.21
C LYS A 58 -18.29 6.91 8.43
N THR A 59 -18.52 8.18 8.82
CA THR A 59 -19.88 8.71 8.99
C THR A 59 -20.41 9.28 7.67
N PRO A 60 -21.74 9.34 7.47
CA PRO A 60 -22.33 9.98 6.30
C PRO A 60 -21.84 11.42 6.09
N GLU A 61 -21.68 12.18 7.17
CA GLU A 61 -21.21 13.57 7.13
C GLU A 61 -19.76 13.66 6.63
N ALA A 62 -18.87 12.77 7.11
CA ALA A 62 -17.49 12.74 6.67
C ALA A 62 -17.36 12.31 5.20
N LEU A 63 -18.18 11.36 4.75
CA LEU A 63 -18.24 10.93 3.35
C LEU A 63 -18.75 12.05 2.43
N MET A 64 -19.76 12.81 2.86
CA MET A 64 -20.25 13.97 2.11
C MET A 64 -19.24 15.11 2.08
N ALA A 65 -18.55 15.37 3.19
CA ALA A 65 -17.47 16.35 3.23
C ALA A 65 -16.33 15.99 2.25
N LEU A 66 -16.02 14.70 2.09
CA LEU A 66 -15.10 14.24 1.04
C LEU A 66 -15.63 14.57 -0.36
N VAL A 67 -16.88 14.24 -0.68
CA VAL A 67 -17.48 14.55 -1.99
C VAL A 67 -17.40 16.05 -2.30
N ASP A 68 -17.73 16.89 -1.32
CA ASP A 68 -17.68 18.34 -1.48
C ASP A 68 -16.23 18.85 -1.65
N ALA A 69 -15.27 18.27 -0.93
CA ALA A 69 -13.86 18.58 -1.11
C ALA A 69 -13.35 18.22 -2.51
N VAL A 70 -13.75 17.06 -3.06
CA VAL A 70 -13.42 16.68 -4.45
C VAL A 70 -14.05 17.68 -5.44
N ARG A 71 -15.31 18.08 -5.24
CA ARG A 71 -16.00 19.05 -6.10
C ARG A 71 -15.38 20.44 -6.09
N ALA A 72 -14.73 20.82 -4.99
CA ALA A 72 -14.02 22.09 -4.86
C ALA A 72 -12.71 22.13 -5.67
N THR A 73 -12.19 20.97 -6.10
CA THR A 73 -11.04 20.89 -7.01
C THR A 73 -11.44 21.19 -8.46
N ARG A 74 -10.46 21.36 -9.35
CA ARG A 74 -10.67 21.37 -10.81
C ARG A 74 -10.86 19.95 -11.38
N TRP A 75 -11.74 19.16 -10.78
CA TRP A 75 -11.89 17.73 -11.08
C TRP A 75 -12.23 17.43 -12.55
N GLN A 76 -12.80 18.39 -13.28
CA GLN A 76 -13.13 18.27 -14.70
C GLN A 76 -11.89 18.18 -15.60
N GLU A 77 -10.70 18.53 -15.12
CA GLU A 77 -9.44 18.39 -15.87
C GLU A 77 -9.00 16.92 -16.01
N LEU A 78 -9.44 16.05 -15.09
CA LEU A 78 -9.22 14.60 -15.15
C LEU A 78 -10.44 13.88 -14.54
N PRO A 79 -11.58 13.87 -15.25
CA PRO A 79 -12.82 13.33 -14.74
C PRO A 79 -12.74 11.82 -14.50
N GLU A 80 -11.83 11.11 -15.14
CA GLU A 80 -11.59 9.68 -14.93
C GLU A 80 -11.09 9.40 -13.51
N ALA A 81 -10.34 10.32 -12.91
CA ALA A 81 -9.78 10.16 -11.56
C ALA A 81 -10.72 10.66 -10.48
N LEU A 82 -11.33 11.83 -10.66
CA LEU A 82 -12.10 12.50 -9.61
C LEU A 82 -13.62 12.51 -9.86
N GLY A 83 -14.05 12.23 -11.09
CA GLY A 83 -15.46 12.16 -11.47
C GLY A 83 -16.30 11.13 -10.73
N PRO A 84 -15.79 9.92 -10.37
CA PRO A 84 -16.54 8.97 -9.54
C PRO A 84 -17.14 9.60 -8.29
N LEU A 85 -16.35 10.41 -7.56
CA LEU A 85 -16.85 11.15 -6.41
C LEU A 85 -17.50 12.48 -6.79
N ALA A 86 -16.84 13.31 -7.60
CA ALA A 86 -17.29 14.69 -7.84
C ALA A 86 -18.63 14.76 -8.58
N LYS A 87 -18.78 13.96 -9.65
CA LYS A 87 -19.95 13.98 -10.51
C LYS A 87 -21.03 13.04 -10.01
N TYR A 88 -20.65 11.81 -9.68
CA TYR A 88 -21.61 10.74 -9.40
C TYR A 88 -21.87 10.53 -7.91
N ALA A 89 -21.00 11.04 -7.03
CA ALA A 89 -21.00 10.66 -5.61
C ALA A 89 -21.19 9.15 -5.45
N ALA A 90 -20.41 8.39 -6.25
CA ALA A 90 -20.65 6.98 -6.54
C ALA A 90 -20.86 6.18 -5.24
N PRO A 91 -22.05 5.59 -5.03
CA PRO A 91 -22.35 4.90 -3.78
C PRO A 91 -21.41 3.72 -3.53
N GLU A 92 -20.95 3.03 -4.57
CA GLU A 92 -19.97 1.95 -4.51
C GLU A 92 -18.62 2.42 -3.92
N CYS A 93 -18.13 3.58 -4.33
CA CYS A 93 -16.90 4.17 -3.78
C CYS A 93 -17.09 4.60 -2.32
N LEU A 94 -18.22 5.24 -2.00
CA LEU A 94 -18.51 5.67 -0.63
C LEU A 94 -18.69 4.47 0.32
N ALA A 95 -19.31 3.39 -0.15
CA ALA A 95 -19.45 2.14 0.59
C ALA A 95 -18.09 1.45 0.82
N ALA A 96 -17.22 1.44 -0.19
CA ALA A 96 -15.86 0.91 -0.04
C ALA A 96 -15.08 1.67 1.05
N ILE A 97 -15.12 3.00 1.05
CA ILE A 97 -14.47 3.84 2.08
C ILE A 97 -15.07 3.56 3.47
N ALA A 98 -16.38 3.36 3.56
CA ALA A 98 -17.09 3.10 4.81
C ALA A 98 -16.95 1.66 5.34
N THR A 99 -16.28 0.76 4.60
CA THR A 99 -16.15 -0.65 4.99
C THR A 99 -15.35 -0.77 6.29
N PRO A 100 -15.83 -1.50 7.32
CA PRO A 100 -15.08 -1.73 8.55
C PRO A 100 -13.70 -2.33 8.27
N GLY A 101 -12.67 -1.81 8.94
CA GLY A 101 -11.28 -2.23 8.72
C GLY A 101 -10.54 -1.50 7.60
N VAL A 102 -11.23 -0.89 6.63
CA VAL A 102 -10.59 -0.02 5.63
C VAL A 102 -10.03 1.22 6.33
N ASN A 103 -8.78 1.53 6.04
CA ASN A 103 -8.08 2.69 6.58
C ASN A 103 -7.04 3.19 5.56
N THR A 104 -6.31 4.24 5.91
CA THR A 104 -5.22 4.78 5.08
C THR A 104 -3.83 4.36 5.58
N ASP A 105 -3.75 3.27 6.36
CA ASP A 105 -2.49 2.74 6.87
C ASP A 105 -1.81 1.89 5.79
N ALA A 106 -0.56 2.22 5.48
CA ALA A 106 0.24 1.51 4.49
C ALA A 106 0.91 0.25 5.06
N ALA A 107 0.83 0.02 6.37
CA ALA A 107 1.57 -1.06 7.03
C ALA A 107 1.28 -2.45 6.44
N LEU A 108 0.03 -2.75 6.07
CA LEU A 108 -0.30 -4.04 5.46
C LEU A 108 0.37 -4.23 4.09
N VAL A 109 0.41 -3.17 3.26
CA VAL A 109 1.06 -3.21 1.94
C VAL A 109 2.56 -3.42 2.10
N VAL A 110 3.17 -2.73 3.06
CA VAL A 110 4.60 -2.88 3.38
C VAL A 110 4.89 -4.29 3.89
N LEU A 111 4.06 -4.81 4.80
CA LEU A 111 4.18 -6.15 5.36
C LEU A 111 4.06 -7.24 4.28
N GLN A 112 3.08 -7.14 3.38
CA GLN A 112 2.95 -8.06 2.24
C GLN A 112 4.17 -8.00 1.32
N SER A 113 4.70 -6.81 1.07
CA SER A 113 5.90 -6.63 0.25
C SER A 113 7.13 -7.28 0.90
N LEU A 114 7.28 -7.13 2.22
CA LEU A 114 8.34 -7.77 3.00
C LEU A 114 8.22 -9.30 2.97
N ILE A 115 7.01 -9.84 3.16
CA ILE A 115 6.77 -11.29 3.08
C ILE A 115 7.15 -11.79 1.69
N ASN A 116 6.61 -11.19 0.61
CA ASN A 116 6.96 -11.56 -0.76
C ASN A 116 8.48 -11.54 -0.99
N ARG A 117 9.18 -10.52 -0.49
CA ARG A 117 10.63 -10.43 -0.66
C ARG A 117 11.37 -11.53 0.10
N MET A 118 11.00 -11.80 1.35
CA MET A 118 11.59 -12.87 2.15
C MET A 118 11.28 -14.26 1.58
N GLU A 119 10.09 -14.49 1.05
CA GLU A 119 9.71 -15.73 0.33
C GLU A 119 10.64 -15.99 -0.86
N VAL A 120 11.05 -14.95 -1.58
CA VAL A 120 12.02 -15.06 -2.69
C VAL A 120 13.44 -15.30 -2.18
N MET A 121 13.83 -14.66 -1.07
CA MET A 121 15.21 -14.74 -0.53
C MET A 121 15.48 -16.03 0.24
N ALA A 122 14.48 -16.58 0.92
CA ALA A 122 14.64 -17.75 1.78
C ALA A 122 14.70 -19.04 0.96
N GLU A 123 15.72 -19.87 1.19
CA GLU A 123 15.81 -21.20 0.56
C GLU A 123 14.75 -22.17 1.11
N GLY A 124 14.30 -21.97 2.35
CA GLY A 124 13.33 -22.82 3.03
C GLY A 124 12.51 -22.06 4.07
N ALA A 125 11.95 -22.80 5.02
CA ALA A 125 11.12 -22.24 6.08
C ALA A 125 11.86 -21.16 6.88
N TYR A 126 11.17 -20.08 7.23
CA TYR A 126 11.74 -18.99 8.01
C TYR A 126 10.75 -18.44 9.04
N ARG A 127 11.31 -17.79 10.07
CA ARG A 127 10.56 -17.04 11.08
C ARG A 127 10.98 -15.58 11.08
N VAL A 128 10.09 -14.70 11.52
CA VAL A 128 10.36 -13.28 11.68
C VAL A 128 10.26 -12.90 13.15
N GLU A 129 11.31 -12.28 13.65
CA GLU A 129 11.35 -11.64 14.97
C GLU A 129 11.36 -10.12 14.72
N HIS A 130 10.39 -9.40 15.27
CA HIS A 130 10.24 -7.96 15.09
C HIS A 130 10.18 -7.25 16.45
N ASP A 131 10.58 -5.97 16.52
CA ASP A 131 10.33 -5.16 17.72
C ASP A 131 8.82 -5.03 18.03
N GLN A 132 8.48 -4.58 19.23
CA GLN A 132 7.09 -4.37 19.59
C GLN A 132 6.45 -3.27 18.73
N SER A 133 5.39 -3.62 17.99
CA SER A 133 4.69 -2.73 17.06
C SER A 133 3.18 -2.88 17.18
N LYS A 134 2.49 -1.75 17.45
CA LYS A 134 1.02 -1.70 17.48
C LYS A 134 0.40 -2.09 16.14
N ASN A 135 1.06 -1.76 15.02
CA ASN A 135 0.58 -2.12 13.69
C ASN A 135 0.67 -3.63 13.49
N LEU A 136 1.78 -4.28 13.87
CA LEU A 136 1.88 -5.74 13.78
C LEU A 136 0.90 -6.46 14.71
N LEU A 137 0.63 -5.92 15.90
CA LEU A 137 -0.45 -6.43 16.76
C LEU A 137 -1.81 -6.37 16.05
N THR A 138 -2.06 -5.30 15.29
CA THR A 138 -3.32 -5.10 14.55
C THR A 138 -3.49 -6.14 13.44
N TYR A 139 -2.41 -6.53 12.77
CA TYR A 139 -2.45 -7.49 11.66
C TYR A 139 -2.09 -8.92 12.05
N HIS A 140 -1.86 -9.22 13.33
CA HIS A 140 -1.38 -10.54 13.79
C HIS A 140 -2.32 -11.68 13.39
N GLU A 141 -3.64 -11.52 13.58
CA GLU A 141 -4.62 -12.54 13.20
C GLU A 141 -4.62 -12.82 11.69
N LEU A 142 -4.48 -11.76 10.87
CA LEU A 142 -4.40 -11.91 9.42
C LEU A 142 -3.10 -12.61 9.00
N LEU A 143 -1.98 -12.24 9.61
CA LEU A 143 -0.70 -12.89 9.38
C LEU A 143 -0.74 -14.38 9.73
N GLN A 144 -1.34 -14.73 10.87
CA GLN A 144 -1.49 -16.12 11.27
C GLN A 144 -2.32 -16.90 10.26
N ARG A 145 -3.42 -16.32 9.75
CA ARG A 145 -4.22 -16.93 8.68
C ARG A 145 -3.43 -17.12 7.39
N PHE A 146 -2.52 -16.21 7.03
CA PHE A 146 -1.65 -16.41 5.87
C PHE A 146 -0.68 -17.58 6.09
N ILE A 147 -0.09 -17.68 7.28
CA ILE A 147 0.84 -18.75 7.66
C ILE A 147 0.13 -20.11 7.63
N ASP A 148 -1.08 -20.19 8.17
CA ASP A 148 -1.86 -21.43 8.28
C ASP A 148 -2.58 -21.82 6.98
N HIS A 149 -2.45 -21.02 5.92
CA HIS A 149 -3.19 -21.24 4.68
C HIS A 149 -2.49 -22.27 3.77
N GLU A 150 -3.05 -23.47 3.70
CA GLU A 150 -2.45 -24.62 3.02
C GLU A 150 -2.82 -24.77 1.54
N GLN A 151 -3.74 -23.95 1.00
CA GLN A 151 -4.12 -24.10 -0.41
C GLN A 151 -2.95 -23.72 -1.33
N ASN A 152 -2.63 -24.61 -2.27
CA ASN A 152 -1.59 -24.37 -3.27
C ASN A 152 -2.13 -23.44 -4.35
N VAL A 153 -1.74 -22.17 -4.28
CA VAL A 153 -2.13 -21.13 -5.24
C VAL A 153 -0.98 -20.13 -5.43
N GLU A 154 -0.94 -19.51 -6.60
CA GLU A 154 0.06 -18.51 -6.96
C GLU A 154 -0.59 -17.36 -7.75
N PHE A 155 -0.20 -16.13 -7.42
CA PHE A 155 -0.64 -14.91 -8.08
C PHE A 155 0.55 -14.08 -8.49
N ARG A 156 0.67 -13.79 -9.79
CA ARG A 156 1.68 -12.86 -10.29
C ARG A 156 1.28 -11.42 -9.99
N GLN A 157 2.14 -10.67 -9.31
CA GLN A 157 1.91 -9.24 -9.04
C GLN A 157 2.68 -8.35 -10.03
N THR A 158 3.94 -8.69 -10.30
CA THR A 158 4.82 -7.98 -11.25
C THR A 158 5.72 -8.98 -11.98
N GLU A 159 6.70 -8.50 -12.75
CA GLU A 159 7.76 -9.36 -13.30
C GLU A 159 8.61 -10.07 -12.23
N ILE A 160 8.77 -9.45 -11.05
CA ILE A 160 9.68 -9.92 -9.99
C ILE A 160 8.96 -10.26 -8.66
N ALA A 161 7.63 -10.16 -8.61
CA ALA A 161 6.85 -10.38 -7.40
C ALA A 161 5.68 -11.34 -7.65
N PHE A 162 5.56 -12.34 -6.77
CA PHE A 162 4.58 -13.40 -6.80
C PHE A 162 4.12 -13.70 -5.37
N LEU A 163 2.81 -13.76 -5.15
CA LEU A 163 2.30 -14.31 -3.91
C LEU A 163 1.98 -15.78 -4.10
N LYS A 164 2.60 -16.63 -3.29
CA LYS A 164 2.40 -18.07 -3.34
C LYS A 164 2.01 -18.59 -1.96
N PHE A 165 1.02 -19.48 -1.93
CA PHE A 165 0.68 -20.27 -0.75
C PHE A 165 0.93 -21.77 -1.02
N PRO A 166 1.23 -22.56 0.03
CA PRO A 166 1.55 -22.14 1.40
C PRO A 166 2.84 -21.30 1.46
N LEU A 167 2.93 -20.41 2.46
CA LEU A 167 4.12 -19.59 2.70
C LEU A 167 5.26 -20.46 3.27
N LYS A 168 6.52 -20.03 3.05
CA LYS A 168 7.69 -20.51 3.81
C LYS A 168 7.75 -19.85 5.19
N LEU A 169 7.14 -18.69 5.37
CA LEU A 169 6.98 -18.05 6.68
C LEU A 169 6.19 -18.96 7.63
N THR A 170 6.81 -19.40 8.72
CA THR A 170 6.17 -20.28 9.72
C THR A 170 5.73 -19.56 10.97
N GLU A 171 6.30 -18.39 11.27
CA GLU A 171 6.04 -17.69 12.54
C GLU A 171 6.44 -16.21 12.47
N VAL A 172 5.63 -15.35 13.10
CA VAL A 172 5.96 -13.94 13.37
C VAL A 172 5.83 -13.67 14.86
N THR A 173 6.94 -13.31 15.51
CA THR A 173 6.97 -12.99 16.95
C THR A 173 7.44 -11.55 17.19
N GLN A 174 6.94 -10.95 18.28
CA GLN A 174 7.37 -9.64 18.75
C GLN A 174 8.27 -9.78 19.98
N ILE A 175 9.40 -9.10 19.97
CA ILE A 175 10.43 -9.17 21.01
C ILE A 175 10.73 -7.75 21.50
N ASP A 176 11.00 -7.58 22.81
CA ASP A 176 11.49 -6.31 23.34
C ASP A 176 12.92 -6.06 22.85
N SER A 177 13.11 -5.02 22.03
CA SER A 177 14.42 -4.60 21.52
C SER A 177 15.48 -4.42 22.61
N LYS A 178 15.12 -4.10 23.86
CA LYS A 178 16.10 -4.02 24.98
C LYS A 178 16.76 -5.36 25.30
N THR A 179 16.14 -6.45 24.89
CA THR A 179 16.56 -7.82 25.21
C THR A 179 17.07 -8.61 24.00
N SER A 180 16.97 -8.06 22.79
CA SER A 180 17.41 -8.72 21.55
C SER A 180 18.45 -7.89 20.80
N PRO A 181 19.74 -8.29 20.82
CA PRO A 181 20.78 -7.65 20.02
C PRO A 181 20.50 -7.67 18.52
N ALA A 182 19.78 -8.69 18.02
CA ALA A 182 19.40 -8.79 16.62
C ALA A 182 18.41 -7.69 16.22
N VAL A 183 17.39 -7.44 17.05
CA VAL A 183 16.43 -6.36 16.84
C VAL A 183 17.12 -4.99 16.95
N GLN A 184 18.01 -4.81 17.93
CA GLN A 184 18.80 -3.57 18.05
C GLN A 184 19.65 -3.29 16.81
N LEU A 185 20.28 -4.33 16.24
CA LEU A 185 21.04 -4.19 15.02
C LEU A 185 20.14 -3.77 13.84
N ALA A 186 18.96 -4.39 13.71
CA ALA A 186 17.98 -4.01 12.70
C ALA A 186 17.55 -2.54 12.85
N ASP A 187 17.31 -2.07 14.07
CA ASP A 187 16.95 -0.67 14.37
C ASP A 187 18.05 0.32 13.98
N VAL A 188 19.31 -0.01 14.25
CA VAL A 188 20.46 0.81 13.85
C VAL A 188 20.57 0.89 12.33
N MET A 189 20.41 -0.25 11.64
CA MET A 189 20.49 -0.31 10.18
C MET A 189 19.38 0.53 9.54
N ILE A 190 18.11 0.27 9.90
CA ILE A 190 16.98 1.00 9.30
C ILE A 190 16.99 2.48 9.71
N GLY A 191 17.39 2.80 10.95
CA GLY A 191 17.52 4.17 11.42
C GLY A 191 18.55 4.96 10.61
N ALA A 192 19.71 4.35 10.33
CA ALA A 192 20.73 4.96 9.50
C ALA A 192 20.23 5.15 8.05
N ALA A 193 19.57 4.16 7.45
CA ALA A 193 19.02 4.26 6.11
C ALA A 193 17.93 5.36 6.00
N ILE A 194 17.06 5.48 7.00
CA ILE A 194 16.07 6.56 7.09
C ILE A 194 16.74 7.92 7.22
N GLU A 195 17.80 8.04 8.02
CA GLU A 195 18.56 9.28 8.14
C GLU A 195 19.18 9.69 6.80
N ALA A 196 19.87 8.77 6.12
CA ALA A 196 20.44 9.04 4.80
C ALA A 196 19.39 9.45 3.78
N ALA A 197 18.27 8.72 3.69
CA ALA A 197 17.19 9.04 2.76
C ALA A 197 16.63 10.47 3.01
N ASN A 198 16.40 10.84 4.27
CA ASN A 198 15.93 12.19 4.63
C ASN A 198 16.95 13.29 4.26
N THR A 199 18.24 13.01 4.38
CA THR A 199 19.30 13.95 3.97
C THR A 199 19.35 14.09 2.45
N MET A 200 19.25 12.98 1.70
CA MET A 200 19.20 13.01 0.23
C MET A 200 18.00 13.80 -0.31
N THR A 201 16.86 13.73 0.38
CA THR A 201 15.65 14.47 -0.01
C THR A 201 15.60 15.89 0.55
N GLY A 202 16.66 16.36 1.23
CA GLY A 202 16.73 17.71 1.80
C GLY A 202 15.80 17.98 2.99
N LEU A 203 15.21 16.93 3.58
CA LEU A 203 14.35 17.03 4.77
C LEU A 203 15.17 17.22 6.05
N LYS A 204 16.43 16.78 6.05
CA LYS A 204 17.39 16.97 7.13
C LYS A 204 18.74 17.44 6.58
N SER A 205 19.54 18.05 7.45
CA SER A 205 20.90 18.48 7.16
C SER A 205 21.87 17.91 8.19
N GLY A 206 23.05 17.48 7.74
CA GLY A 206 24.07 16.85 8.57
C GLY A 206 23.91 15.33 8.66
N GLY A 207 24.68 14.69 9.55
CA GLY A 207 24.68 13.23 9.72
C GLY A 207 25.77 12.51 8.94
N LEU A 208 25.59 11.21 8.75
CA LEU A 208 26.44 10.37 7.90
C LEU A 208 26.35 10.81 6.43
N ASP A 209 27.40 10.55 5.65
CA ASP A 209 27.36 10.70 4.20
C ASP A 209 26.31 9.74 3.62
N PRO A 210 25.22 10.26 3.03
CA PRO A 210 24.13 9.42 2.57
C PRO A 210 24.55 8.51 1.40
N ASP A 211 25.40 8.99 0.50
CA ASP A 211 25.82 8.20 -0.66
C ASP A 211 26.72 7.04 -0.21
N ALA A 212 27.64 7.32 0.72
CA ALA A 212 28.47 6.29 1.32
C ALA A 212 27.65 5.24 2.07
N LEU A 213 26.64 5.67 2.86
CA LEU A 213 25.81 4.73 3.61
C LEU A 213 24.93 3.88 2.69
N MET A 214 24.24 4.50 1.73
CA MET A 214 23.35 3.79 0.81
C MET A 214 24.12 2.76 -0.03
N SER A 215 25.39 3.03 -0.35
CA SER A 215 26.26 2.08 -1.07
C SER A 215 26.57 0.78 -0.29
N LEU A 216 26.32 0.73 1.02
CA LEU A 216 26.50 -0.47 1.84
C LEU A 216 25.34 -1.46 1.72
N TYR A 217 24.20 -1.01 1.20
CA TYR A 217 23.03 -1.84 0.95
C TYR A 217 23.06 -2.35 -0.48
N ALA A 218 22.70 -3.61 -0.68
CA ALA A 218 22.46 -4.13 -2.01
C ALA A 218 21.12 -3.58 -2.55
N ASP A 219 21.05 -3.30 -3.86
CA ASP A 219 19.84 -2.76 -4.50
C ASP A 219 18.57 -3.56 -4.17
N ASN A 220 18.72 -4.87 -4.00
CA ASN A 220 17.64 -5.80 -3.73
C ASN A 220 17.23 -5.89 -2.24
N GLN A 221 17.82 -5.07 -1.37
CA GLN A 221 17.47 -4.95 0.05
C GLN A 221 16.48 -3.82 0.32
N PHE A 222 16.25 -2.94 -0.65
CA PHE A 222 15.21 -1.93 -0.55
C PHE A 222 13.94 -2.32 -1.31
N ILE A 223 12.81 -2.06 -0.68
CA ILE A 223 11.50 -2.13 -1.32
C ILE A 223 11.02 -0.69 -1.47
N HIS A 224 10.95 -0.20 -2.70
CA HIS A 224 10.54 1.16 -3.00
C HIS A 224 9.13 1.18 -3.59
N MET A 225 8.29 2.06 -3.06
CA MET A 225 7.05 2.50 -3.71
C MET A 225 7.18 3.98 -4.00
N VAL A 226 7.86 4.31 -5.11
CA VAL A 226 8.05 5.70 -5.56
C VAL A 226 7.15 5.95 -6.76
N PRO A 227 6.42 7.08 -6.80
CA PRO A 227 5.67 7.49 -7.99
C PRO A 227 6.59 7.56 -9.22
N SER A 228 6.13 7.04 -10.36
CA SER A 228 6.87 7.12 -11.63
C SER A 228 5.97 7.68 -12.74
N LEU A 229 6.53 8.54 -13.58
CA LEU A 229 5.89 9.05 -14.79
C LEU A 229 6.29 8.27 -16.05
N ASP A 230 7.16 7.26 -15.93
CA ASP A 230 7.44 6.33 -17.03
C ASP A 230 6.33 5.29 -17.12
N PHE A 231 5.18 5.70 -17.68
CA PHE A 231 3.99 4.86 -17.74
C PHE A 231 4.18 3.59 -18.58
N GLU A 232 5.04 3.63 -19.60
CA GLU A 232 5.33 2.46 -20.44
C GLU A 232 6.16 1.43 -19.66
N GLU A 233 7.17 1.89 -18.91
CA GLU A 233 7.95 1.03 -18.02
C GLU A 233 7.08 0.44 -16.90
N GLN A 234 6.24 1.25 -16.25
CA GLN A 234 5.32 0.78 -15.21
C GLN A 234 4.30 -0.22 -15.72
N ARG A 235 3.77 -0.02 -16.94
CA ARG A 235 2.84 -0.93 -17.61
C ARG A 235 3.52 -2.26 -17.93
N ARG A 236 4.71 -2.22 -18.54
CA ARG A 236 5.50 -3.42 -18.84
C ARG A 236 5.82 -4.22 -17.57
N PHE A 237 6.25 -3.54 -16.51
CA PHE A 237 6.60 -4.17 -15.23
C PHE A 237 5.42 -4.91 -14.57
N ARG A 238 4.18 -4.46 -14.82
CA ARG A 238 2.94 -5.04 -14.29
C ARG A 238 2.13 -5.79 -15.34
N GLN A 239 2.69 -6.03 -16.52
CA GLN A 239 1.97 -6.70 -17.59
C GLN A 239 1.60 -8.13 -17.17
N GLY A 240 0.32 -8.47 -17.31
CA GLY A 240 -0.20 -9.78 -16.89
C GLY A 240 -0.23 -9.97 -15.37
N THR A 241 -0.31 -8.87 -14.61
CA THR A 241 -0.63 -8.91 -13.18
C THR A 241 -1.98 -9.58 -12.94
N GLN A 242 -2.08 -10.32 -11.85
CA GLN A 242 -3.29 -10.99 -11.36
C GLN A 242 -3.80 -10.31 -10.08
N ALA A 243 -3.71 -8.98 -10.02
CA ALA A 243 -4.06 -8.20 -8.84
C ALA A 243 -5.55 -8.32 -8.50
N SER A 244 -6.43 -8.26 -9.51
CA SER A 244 -7.89 -8.40 -9.32
C SER A 244 -8.24 -9.79 -8.79
N GLU A 245 -7.67 -10.84 -9.37
CA GLU A 245 -7.87 -12.22 -8.92
C GLU A 245 -7.33 -12.46 -7.50
N LEU A 246 -6.21 -11.81 -7.16
CA LEU A 246 -5.66 -11.85 -5.80
C LEU A 246 -6.62 -11.19 -4.81
N ILE A 247 -7.18 -10.02 -5.14
CA ILE A 247 -8.14 -9.31 -4.29
C ILE A 247 -9.39 -10.15 -4.07
N ASP A 248 -9.94 -10.75 -5.14
CA ASP A 248 -11.09 -11.67 -5.05
C ASP A 248 -10.77 -12.88 -4.16
N TYR A 249 -9.58 -13.46 -4.34
CA TYR A 249 -9.12 -14.58 -3.53
C TYR A 249 -8.99 -14.20 -2.05
N PHE A 250 -8.48 -13.00 -1.77
CA PHE A 250 -8.32 -12.49 -0.42
C PHE A 250 -9.67 -12.23 0.24
N SER A 251 -10.61 -11.65 -0.50
CA SER A 251 -11.98 -11.48 -0.03
C SER A 251 -12.63 -12.82 0.34
N ALA A 252 -12.44 -13.85 -0.50
CA ALA A 252 -13.04 -15.17 -0.27
C ALA A 252 -12.42 -15.97 0.89
N ASN A 253 -11.12 -15.84 1.13
CA ASN A 253 -10.38 -16.69 2.08
C ASN A 253 -9.97 -15.97 3.37
N PHE A 254 -9.77 -14.65 3.29
CA PHE A 254 -9.20 -13.85 4.37
C PHE A 254 -10.13 -12.76 4.91
N ALA A 255 -11.26 -12.46 4.27
CA ALA A 255 -12.26 -11.57 4.87
C ALA A 255 -13.09 -12.28 5.96
N GLY A 256 -13.41 -11.57 7.06
CA GLY A 256 -14.20 -12.07 8.19
C GLY A 256 -13.37 -12.59 9.39
N PRO A 257 -14.00 -12.83 10.55
CA PRO A 257 -13.31 -13.33 11.74
C PRO A 257 -12.75 -14.76 11.52
N SER A 258 -11.67 -15.12 12.22
CA SER A 258 -11.12 -16.48 12.17
C SER A 258 -12.21 -17.52 12.43
N LYS A 259 -12.29 -18.53 11.56
CA LYS A 259 -13.11 -19.71 11.82
C LYS A 259 -12.41 -20.47 12.95
N VAL A 260 -12.99 -20.40 14.15
CA VAL A 260 -12.62 -21.22 15.32
C VAL A 260 -12.93 -22.68 15.05
#